data_AF-A0A7W6X7E9-F1
#
_entry.id   AF-A0A7W6X7E9-F1
#
_cell.length_a   1.000
_cell.length_b   1.000
_cell.length_c   1.000
_cell.angle_alpha   90.00
_cell.angle_beta   90.00
_cell.angle_gamma   90.00
#
_symmetry.space_group_name_H-M   'P 1'
#
loop_
_entity.id
_entity.type
_entity.pdbx_description
1 polymer ?
#
loop_
_entity_poly.entity_id
_entity_poly.type
_entity_poly.pdbx_seq_one_letter_code
_entity_poly.pdbx_strand_id
1 'polypeptide(L)'
;MLTASAQNDREYRGNDQVEYNATACAALGIISLFLRDRDTTMRDMILELAGYEHPAVLEALAQNLLRLGEVTDRIPRSIIRIVMVSAVHLRRVLGLERQKENDRLHRDAIDAEIAIERRWLDGEGAEPSWPELASWRTTPRRGIRLGNDGHIEDDDDDDDDELPSHYVDEHAIAKLAHHLIRFTINDVPVWVKDLAVHLMTWTDAANGPHGEDVRERDHRPDTWNIAFFNFIGVLSVALSHSEAVDLFVNRIVSFNDEAVHDVMASFLRGYDSATVATDTREPENPANVRELLADRIKRAWNYRRLGREKGFTSETHAGDALNAMFYQPSRWANTGRPTIPVNWPGLQATIATLTDLVVGAPTSGYLASLFLNLVESSHDKALIPFVVQAMTAWCAAYGVDRNFWAEKNIGSRVCAWLDHTVADDATSHAVLVDRADELFKSLDVLVQSGVAQARIVEEKITNPDGDRKAG
;
A
#
# COMPACT_ATOMS: atom_id res chain seq x y z
N MET A 1 15.90 35.87 14.27
CA MET A 1 15.37 34.51 14.02
C MET A 1 14.33 34.53 12.91
N LEU A 2 13.30 35.40 12.93
CA LEU A 2 12.48 35.72 11.74
C LEU A 2 13.30 36.27 10.54
N THR A 3 14.52 36.74 10.78
CA THR A 3 15.48 37.13 9.75
C THR A 3 16.15 35.96 9.02
N ALA A 4 16.20 34.76 9.61
CA ALA A 4 16.67 33.57 8.90
C ALA A 4 15.59 33.01 7.96
N SER A 5 14.30 33.15 8.32
CA SER A 5 13.17 32.80 7.44
C SER A 5 12.94 33.78 6.29
N ALA A 6 13.66 34.90 6.23
CA ALA A 6 13.55 35.91 5.17
C ALA A 6 14.65 35.78 4.10
N GLN A 7 15.64 34.91 4.28
CA GLN A 7 16.58 34.58 3.23
C GLN A 7 15.94 33.53 2.34
N ASN A 8 15.79 33.82 1.05
CA ASN A 8 15.46 32.80 0.04
C ASN A 8 16.39 31.62 0.26
N ASP A 9 15.86 30.52 0.78
CA ASP A 9 16.58 29.26 0.95
C ASP A 9 17.23 28.94 -0.41
N ARG A 10 18.57 29.01 -0.45
CA ARG A 10 19.36 28.56 -1.60
C ARG A 10 19.41 27.03 -1.67
N GLU A 11 18.75 26.36 -0.72
CA GLU A 11 18.70 24.92 -0.59
C GLU A 11 17.69 24.33 -1.57
N TYR A 12 18.05 23.17 -2.10
CA TYR A 12 17.28 22.50 -3.14
C TYR A 12 15.95 22.00 -2.56
N ARG A 13 14.82 22.42 -3.15
CA ARG A 13 13.43 22.07 -2.74
C ARG A 13 13.09 20.56 -2.74
N GLY A 14 14.05 19.68 -2.96
CA GLY A 14 13.92 18.23 -2.85
C GLY A 14 14.61 17.60 -1.65
N ASN A 15 15.35 18.36 -0.83
CA ASN A 15 16.01 17.82 0.36
C ASN A 15 15.10 17.94 1.58
N ASP A 16 14.72 16.81 2.17
CA ASP A 16 13.93 16.73 3.40
C ASP A 16 14.78 16.46 4.65
N GLN A 17 16.09 16.35 4.49
CA GLN A 17 17.01 16.14 5.58
C GLN A 17 17.09 17.38 6.48
N VAL A 18 16.51 17.24 7.67
CA VAL A 18 16.42 18.29 8.70
C VAL A 18 17.79 18.86 9.06
N GLU A 19 18.83 18.02 9.13
CA GLU A 19 20.20 18.37 9.53
C GLU A 19 20.90 19.35 8.58
N TYR A 20 20.43 19.49 7.35
CA TYR A 20 20.99 20.40 6.36
C TYR A 20 20.18 21.68 6.17
N ASN A 21 19.03 21.82 6.84
CA ASN A 21 18.19 23.01 6.74
C ASN A 21 18.14 23.78 8.06
N ALA A 22 18.62 25.03 8.04
CA ALA A 22 18.71 25.87 9.23
C ALA A 22 17.33 26.14 9.87
N THR A 23 16.29 26.30 9.06
CA THR A 23 14.92 26.54 9.53
C THR A 23 14.34 25.29 10.19
N ALA A 24 14.58 24.11 9.64
CA ALA A 24 14.16 22.83 10.21
C ALA A 24 14.87 22.53 11.54
N CYS A 25 16.18 22.82 11.63
CA CYS A 25 16.93 22.75 12.89
C CYS A 25 16.37 23.71 13.96
N ALA A 26 16.03 24.94 13.56
CA ALA A 26 15.39 25.90 14.44
C ALA A 26 13.99 25.43 14.89
N ALA A 27 13.20 24.82 14.00
CA ALA A 27 11.90 24.24 14.31
C ALA A 27 12.02 23.16 15.41
N LEU A 28 12.99 22.26 15.31
CA LEU A 28 13.26 21.27 16.37
C LEU A 28 13.61 21.93 17.71
N GLY A 29 14.37 23.03 17.68
CA GLY A 29 14.68 23.82 18.88
C GLY A 29 13.43 24.43 19.53
N ILE A 30 12.56 25.04 18.72
CA ILE A 30 11.29 25.63 19.18
C ILE A 30 10.37 24.56 19.77
N ILE A 31 10.22 23.42 19.08
CA ILE A 31 9.44 22.28 19.58
C ILE A 31 10.00 21.80 20.92
N SER A 32 11.33 21.67 21.04
CA SER A 32 11.96 21.21 22.28
C SER A 32 11.74 22.19 23.44
N LEU A 33 11.81 23.50 23.19
CA LEU A 33 11.51 24.53 24.19
C LEU A 33 10.04 24.51 24.59
N PHE A 34 9.12 24.42 23.62
CA PHE A 34 7.70 24.26 23.90
C PHE A 34 7.43 23.01 24.73
N LEU A 35 8.07 21.89 24.40
CA LEU A 35 7.89 20.63 25.12
C LEU A 35 8.38 20.70 26.58
N ARG A 36 9.33 21.58 26.87
CA ARG A 36 9.85 21.80 28.22
C ARG A 36 9.02 22.81 29.02
N ASP A 37 8.77 23.97 28.44
CA ASP A 37 8.29 25.15 29.18
C ASP A 37 6.79 25.42 28.98
N ARG A 38 6.16 24.77 27.98
CA ARG A 38 4.73 24.92 27.63
C ARG A 38 4.32 26.37 27.32
N ASP A 39 5.28 27.16 26.85
CA ASP A 39 5.10 28.57 26.56
C ASP A 39 4.21 28.81 25.33
N THR A 40 3.26 29.74 25.44
CA THR A 40 2.31 30.06 24.36
C THR A 40 3.00 30.74 23.18
N THR A 41 4.08 31.49 23.40
CA THR A 41 4.84 32.09 22.29
C THR A 41 5.50 31.01 21.45
N MET A 42 6.09 29.99 22.08
CA MET A 42 6.66 28.84 21.36
C MET A 42 5.59 28.02 20.64
N ARG A 43 4.41 27.81 21.26
CA ARG A 43 3.25 27.21 20.60
C ARG A 43 2.87 27.97 19.33
N ASP A 44 2.76 29.29 19.43
CA ASP A 44 2.35 30.14 18.32
C ASP A 44 3.39 30.16 17.19
N MET A 45 4.68 30.05 17.52
CA MET A 45 5.75 29.85 16.54
C MET A 45 5.67 28.49 15.84
N ILE A 46 5.27 27.42 16.54
CA ILE A 46 5.04 26.10 15.93
C ILE A 46 3.92 26.17 14.89
N LEU A 47 2.84 26.91 15.17
CA LEU A 47 1.75 27.10 14.21
C LEU A 47 2.21 27.89 12.96
N GLU A 48 3.05 28.92 13.13
CA GLU A 48 3.65 29.63 11.99
C GLU A 48 4.53 28.71 11.14
N LEU A 49 5.31 27.84 11.78
CA LEU A 49 6.15 26.86 11.09
C LEU A 49 5.32 25.83 10.33
N ALA A 50 4.13 25.46 10.81
CA ALA A 50 3.21 24.56 10.09
C ALA A 50 2.71 25.17 8.77
N GLY A 51 2.65 26.50 8.67
CA GLY A 51 2.35 27.22 7.43
C GLY A 51 3.57 27.46 6.53
N TYR A 52 4.75 26.90 6.86
CA TYR A 52 5.96 27.03 6.06
C TYR A 52 6.15 25.80 5.16
N GLU A 53 6.14 26.02 3.84
CA GLU A 53 6.10 24.96 2.82
C GLU A 53 7.38 24.15 2.67
N HIS A 54 8.46 24.48 3.38
CA HIS A 54 9.73 23.79 3.18
C HIS A 54 9.66 22.34 3.68
N PRO A 55 9.96 21.32 2.83
CA PRO A 55 9.79 19.91 3.19
C PRO A 55 10.52 19.48 4.46
N ALA A 56 11.72 20.00 4.71
CA ALA A 56 12.48 19.72 5.93
C ALA A 56 11.82 20.26 7.21
N VAL A 57 11.10 21.39 7.14
CA VAL A 57 10.39 21.96 8.29
C VAL A 57 9.14 21.13 8.60
N LEU A 58 8.39 20.76 7.56
CA LEU A 58 7.26 19.83 7.70
C LEU A 58 7.71 18.49 8.28
N GLU A 59 8.86 17.96 7.85
CA GLU A 59 9.42 16.74 8.41
C GLU A 59 9.76 16.89 9.90
N ALA A 60 10.41 17.98 10.30
CA ALA A 60 10.73 18.27 11.70
C ALA A 60 9.47 18.37 12.59
N LEU A 61 8.40 18.99 12.08
CA LEU A 61 7.11 19.06 12.76
C LEU A 61 6.45 17.68 12.84
N ALA A 62 6.35 16.98 11.71
CA ALA A 62 5.64 15.72 11.58
C ALA A 62 6.25 14.62 12.46
N GLN A 63 7.59 14.57 12.57
CA GLN A 63 8.29 13.66 13.47
C GLN A 63 7.95 13.85 14.96
N ASN A 64 7.47 15.03 15.35
CA ASN A 64 7.18 15.39 16.74
C ASN A 64 5.67 15.47 17.05
N LEU A 65 4.78 15.16 16.10
CA LEU A 65 3.32 15.25 16.31
C LEU A 65 2.83 14.45 17.50
N LEU A 66 3.33 13.21 17.69
CA LEU A 66 2.94 12.37 18.82
C LEU A 66 3.33 13.00 20.18
N ARG A 67 4.57 13.51 20.28
CA ARG A 67 5.08 14.18 21.48
C ARG A 67 4.33 15.48 21.79
N LEU A 68 3.90 16.18 20.76
CA LEU A 68 3.05 17.37 20.91
C LEU A 68 1.63 16.97 21.36
N GLY A 69 1.11 15.85 20.87
CA GLY A 69 -0.18 15.27 21.27
C GLY A 69 -0.22 14.83 22.74
N GLU A 70 0.90 14.38 23.32
CA GLU A 70 1.01 14.05 24.75
C GLU A 70 0.74 15.25 25.67
N VAL A 71 0.92 16.46 25.16
CA VAL A 71 0.63 17.72 25.87
C VAL A 71 -0.85 18.04 25.78
N THR A 72 -1.35 18.03 24.54
CA THR A 72 -2.74 18.22 24.18
C THR A 72 -2.92 17.74 22.75
N ASP A 73 -3.98 16.97 22.52
CA ASP A 73 -4.39 16.49 21.20
C ASP A 73 -4.78 17.63 20.24
N ARG A 74 -5.03 18.84 20.76
CA ARG A 74 -5.36 20.01 19.93
C ARG A 74 -4.20 20.47 19.06
N ILE A 75 -2.96 20.41 19.55
CA ILE A 75 -1.79 20.89 18.79
C ILE A 75 -1.55 20.11 17.50
N PRO A 76 -1.45 18.77 17.49
CA PRO A 76 -1.25 18.04 16.24
C PRO A 76 -2.41 18.28 15.26
N ARG A 77 -3.65 18.41 15.76
CA ARG A 77 -4.83 18.72 14.92
C ARG A 77 -4.69 20.10 14.27
N SER A 78 -4.29 21.12 15.02
CA SER A 78 -4.02 22.47 14.48
C SER A 78 -2.93 22.46 13.43
N ILE A 79 -1.81 21.77 13.70
CA ILE A 79 -0.70 21.65 12.74
C ILE A 79 -1.21 20.99 11.45
N ILE A 80 -1.97 19.90 11.55
CA ILE A 80 -2.53 19.19 10.39
C ILE A 80 -3.43 20.10 9.55
N ARG A 81 -4.35 20.85 10.18
CA ARG A 81 -5.24 21.76 9.45
C ARG A 81 -4.48 22.86 8.73
N ILE A 82 -3.50 23.48 9.40
CA ILE A 82 -2.64 24.51 8.78
C ILE A 82 -1.85 23.92 7.60
N VAL A 83 -1.29 22.70 7.76
CA VAL A 83 -0.57 22.03 6.67
C VAL A 83 -1.50 21.74 5.49
N MET A 84 -2.72 21.27 5.73
CA MET A 84 -3.72 21.03 4.69
C MET A 84 -4.06 22.31 3.91
N VAL A 85 -4.24 23.44 4.59
CA VAL A 85 -4.47 24.74 3.92
C VAL A 85 -3.21 25.18 3.15
N SER A 86 -2.03 25.04 3.74
CA SER A 86 -0.77 25.42 3.10
C SER A 86 -0.44 24.62 1.83
N ALA A 87 -0.97 23.39 1.73
CA ALA A 87 -0.77 22.53 0.58
C ALA A 87 -1.70 22.88 -0.61
N VAL A 88 -2.66 23.78 -0.45
CA VAL A 88 -3.58 24.19 -1.52
C VAL A 88 -3.07 25.46 -2.19
N HIS A 89 -2.58 25.34 -3.42
CA HIS A 89 -1.98 26.46 -4.15
C HIS A 89 -2.86 26.91 -5.30
N LEU A 90 -2.89 28.23 -5.56
CA LEU A 90 -3.38 28.74 -6.83
C LEU A 90 -2.44 28.31 -7.97
N ARG A 91 -3.01 27.89 -9.11
CA ARG A 91 -2.21 27.55 -10.29
C ARG A 91 -1.36 28.73 -10.73
N ARG A 92 -0.13 28.42 -11.13
CA ARG A 92 0.82 29.44 -11.61
C ARG A 92 0.29 30.11 -12.86
N VAL A 93 0.38 31.43 -12.89
CA VAL A 93 -0.09 32.26 -13.99
C VAL A 93 1.10 32.93 -14.70
N LEU A 94 0.96 33.10 -16.02
CA LEU A 94 1.94 33.87 -16.79
C LEU A 94 1.78 35.36 -16.44
N GLY A 95 2.69 35.90 -15.63
CA GLY A 95 2.76 37.32 -15.27
C GLY A 95 3.18 37.53 -13.83
N LEU A 96 4.27 38.28 -13.63
CA LEU A 96 4.90 38.46 -12.31
C LEU A 96 3.94 39.07 -11.27
N GLU A 97 3.18 40.10 -11.64
CA GLU A 97 2.29 40.80 -10.69
C GLU A 97 1.10 39.93 -10.28
N ARG A 98 0.52 39.18 -11.22
CA ARG A 98 -0.58 38.26 -10.90
C ARG A 98 -0.09 37.07 -10.08
N GLN A 99 1.13 36.59 -10.32
CA GLN A 99 1.73 35.56 -9.48
C GLN A 99 2.00 36.05 -8.07
N LYS A 100 2.53 37.27 -7.89
CA LYS A 100 2.71 37.87 -6.56
C LYS A 100 1.39 38.00 -5.80
N GLU A 101 0.31 38.36 -6.49
CA GLU A 101 -1.02 38.42 -5.89
C GLU A 101 -1.52 37.03 -5.48
N ASN A 102 -1.33 36.01 -6.33
CA ASN A 102 -1.64 34.62 -5.98
C ASN A 102 -0.84 34.15 -4.75
N ASP A 103 0.46 34.44 -4.70
CA ASP A 103 1.34 34.09 -3.57
C ASP A 103 0.89 34.82 -2.29
N ARG A 104 0.41 36.07 -2.41
CA ARG A 104 -0.14 36.85 -1.29
C ARG A 104 -1.46 36.26 -0.80
N LEU A 105 -2.40 35.96 -1.69
CA LEU A 105 -3.69 35.35 -1.33
C LEU A 105 -3.49 34.01 -0.64
N HIS A 106 -2.53 33.22 -1.13
CA HIS A 106 -2.12 31.97 -0.50
C HIS A 106 -1.61 32.19 0.92
N ARG A 107 -0.72 33.16 1.12
CA ARG A 107 -0.22 33.49 2.46
C ARG A 107 -1.30 34.03 3.39
N ASP A 108 -2.19 34.89 2.89
CA ASP A 108 -3.31 35.44 3.66
C ASP A 108 -4.26 34.33 4.13
N ALA A 109 -4.47 33.29 3.31
CA ALA A 109 -5.26 32.12 3.71
C ALA A 109 -4.60 31.30 4.83
N ILE A 110 -3.28 31.08 4.75
CA ILE A 110 -2.50 30.41 5.81
C ILE A 110 -2.55 31.22 7.11
N ASP A 111 -2.33 32.53 7.05
CA ASP A 111 -2.35 33.42 8.21
C ASP A 111 -3.73 33.46 8.87
N ALA A 112 -4.80 33.42 8.06
CA ALA A 112 -6.17 33.34 8.55
C ALA A 112 -6.44 32.01 9.29
N GLU A 113 -5.97 30.89 8.75
CA GLU A 113 -6.10 29.57 9.39
C GLU A 113 -5.31 29.51 10.71
N ILE A 114 -4.06 30.01 10.73
CA ILE A 114 -3.26 30.10 11.95
C ILE A 114 -4.00 30.92 13.02
N ALA A 115 -4.64 32.02 12.65
CA ALA A 115 -5.41 32.83 13.59
C ALA A 115 -6.65 32.10 14.14
N ILE A 116 -7.33 31.29 13.31
CA ILE A 116 -8.45 30.44 13.74
C ILE A 116 -7.95 29.41 14.76
N GLU A 117 -6.86 28.71 14.45
CA GLU A 117 -6.29 27.67 15.32
C GLU A 117 -5.78 28.23 16.64
N ARG A 118 -5.14 29.42 16.63
CA ARG A 118 -4.72 30.12 17.85
C ARG A 118 -5.89 30.37 18.81
N ARG A 119 -6.98 30.94 18.29
CA ARG A 119 -8.19 31.19 19.09
C ARG A 119 -8.73 29.90 19.70
N TRP A 120 -8.82 28.83 18.92
CA TRP A 120 -9.29 27.53 19.43
C TRP A 120 -8.37 26.95 20.52
N LEU A 121 -7.05 27.08 20.35
CA LEU A 121 -6.06 26.65 21.34
C LEU A 121 -6.09 27.50 22.62
N ASP A 122 -6.49 28.77 22.52
CA ASP A 122 -6.73 29.66 23.66
C ASP A 122 -8.09 29.43 24.35
N GLY A 123 -8.90 28.51 23.82
CA GLY A 123 -10.25 28.22 24.32
C GLY A 123 -11.30 29.21 23.84
N GLU A 124 -10.96 30.04 22.86
CA GLU A 124 -11.84 31.02 22.23
C GLU A 124 -12.50 30.40 21.00
N GLY A 125 -13.68 29.80 21.20
CA GLY A 125 -14.52 29.29 20.12
C GLY A 125 -14.59 27.76 20.03
N ALA A 126 -15.33 27.30 19.03
CA ALA A 126 -15.50 25.88 18.76
C ALA A 126 -14.29 25.33 17.99
N GLU A 127 -14.17 24.01 18.02
CA GLU A 127 -13.22 23.30 17.19
C GLU A 127 -13.45 23.57 15.68
N PRO A 128 -12.41 23.95 14.93
CA PRO A 128 -12.47 24.06 13.49
C PRO A 128 -12.72 22.71 12.81
N SER A 129 -13.51 22.75 11.72
CA SER A 129 -13.72 21.58 10.86
C SER A 129 -12.44 21.23 10.10
N TRP A 130 -12.34 20.02 9.56
CA TRP A 130 -11.21 19.67 8.69
C TRP A 130 -11.27 20.49 7.39
N PRO A 131 -10.16 21.10 6.93
CA PRO A 131 -10.12 21.85 5.69
C PRO A 131 -10.52 21.02 4.48
N GLU A 132 -11.20 21.65 3.52
CA GLU A 132 -11.46 21.05 2.22
C GLU A 132 -10.22 21.18 1.32
N LEU A 133 -9.78 20.06 0.75
CA LEU A 133 -8.71 20.06 -0.23
C LEU A 133 -9.28 20.41 -1.61
N ALA A 134 -8.50 21.13 -2.42
CA ALA A 134 -8.90 21.44 -3.80
C ALA A 134 -9.18 20.17 -4.60
N SER A 135 -10.18 20.23 -5.48
CA SER A 135 -10.55 19.11 -6.36
C SER A 135 -9.36 18.67 -7.22
N TRP A 136 -9.10 17.37 -7.25
CA TRP A 136 -8.03 16.81 -8.08
C TRP A 136 -8.54 16.52 -9.49
N ARG A 137 -7.84 17.04 -10.51
CA ARG A 137 -8.20 16.78 -11.91
C ARG A 137 -7.52 15.51 -12.39
N THR A 138 -8.31 14.48 -12.63
CA THR A 138 -7.92 13.31 -13.43
C THR A 138 -8.43 13.45 -14.85
N THR A 139 -7.81 12.76 -15.82
CA THR A 139 -8.26 12.79 -17.22
C THR A 139 -8.67 11.39 -17.68
N PRO A 140 -9.74 11.21 -18.48
CA PRO A 140 -10.02 9.93 -19.10
C PRO A 140 -8.82 9.44 -19.91
N ARG A 141 -8.41 8.18 -19.68
CA ARG A 141 -7.32 7.56 -20.43
C ARG A 141 -7.72 7.38 -21.89
N ARG A 142 -6.86 7.81 -22.79
CA ARG A 142 -7.04 7.61 -24.25
C ARG A 142 -6.57 6.20 -24.63
N GLY A 143 -7.48 5.38 -25.16
CA GLY A 143 -7.16 4.02 -25.62
C GLY A 143 -6.26 3.98 -26.87
N ILE A 144 -5.61 2.84 -27.11
CA ILE A 144 -4.78 2.60 -28.31
C ILE A 144 -5.69 2.51 -29.54
N ARG A 145 -5.52 3.43 -30.49
CA ARG A 145 -6.26 3.47 -31.77
C ARG A 145 -5.53 2.61 -32.81
N LEU A 146 -6.12 1.50 -33.25
CA LEU A 146 -5.62 0.66 -34.35
C LEU A 146 -6.68 0.58 -35.46
N GLY A 147 -6.51 1.36 -36.54
CA GLY A 147 -7.42 1.39 -37.69
C GLY A 147 -7.49 2.79 -38.32
N ASN A 148 -7.80 2.85 -39.63
CA ASN A 148 -7.86 4.10 -40.41
C ASN A 148 -9.30 4.61 -40.63
N ASP A 149 -10.25 4.07 -39.87
CA ASP A 149 -11.65 4.50 -39.83
C ASP A 149 -11.83 5.17 -38.46
N GLY A 150 -11.95 6.48 -38.31
CA GLY A 150 -12.75 7.42 -39.09
C GLY A 150 -13.77 7.99 -38.10
N HIS A 151 -13.44 9.14 -37.50
CA HIS A 151 -14.32 10.01 -36.71
C HIS A 151 -15.44 9.32 -35.92
N ILE A 152 -15.11 8.78 -34.75
CA ILE A 152 -16.05 8.84 -33.63
C ILE A 152 -15.75 10.18 -32.98
N GLU A 153 -16.77 11.03 -32.86
CA GLU A 153 -16.72 12.31 -32.15
C GLU A 153 -15.81 12.12 -30.94
N ASP A 154 -14.66 12.81 -30.94
CA ASP A 154 -13.93 12.95 -29.71
C ASP A 154 -14.96 13.49 -28.71
N ASP A 155 -15.04 12.92 -27.50
CA ASP A 155 -15.58 13.68 -26.36
C ASP A 155 -14.59 14.85 -26.09
N ASP A 156 -14.28 15.65 -27.11
CA ASP A 156 -13.63 16.96 -27.01
C ASP A 156 -14.55 17.92 -26.24
N ASP A 157 -15.82 17.54 -26.02
CA ASP A 157 -16.75 18.20 -25.10
C ASP A 157 -16.33 18.07 -23.61
N ASP A 158 -15.40 17.17 -23.24
CA ASP A 158 -14.86 17.06 -21.86
C ASP A 158 -13.63 17.97 -21.60
N ASP A 159 -13.09 18.65 -22.62
CA ASP A 159 -12.03 19.65 -22.45
C ASP A 159 -12.59 21.02 -21.99
N ASP A 160 -13.92 21.15 -21.84
CA ASP A 160 -14.62 22.34 -21.32
C ASP A 160 -14.71 22.39 -19.77
N ASP A 161 -14.22 21.37 -19.06
CA ASP A 161 -14.07 21.45 -17.61
C ASP A 161 -12.99 22.50 -17.26
N GLU A 162 -13.45 23.69 -16.84
CA GLU A 162 -12.60 24.79 -16.39
C GLU A 162 -11.56 24.25 -15.39
N LEU A 163 -10.28 24.31 -15.78
CA LEU A 163 -9.16 23.84 -14.97
C LEU A 163 -9.33 24.36 -13.54
N PRO A 164 -9.34 23.48 -12.51
CA PRO A 164 -9.45 23.93 -11.13
C PRO A 164 -8.40 25.00 -10.87
N SER A 165 -8.85 26.16 -10.39
CA SER A 165 -8.00 27.32 -10.13
C SER A 165 -6.93 27.02 -9.09
N HIS A 166 -7.14 25.98 -8.28
CA HIS A 166 -6.24 25.51 -7.25
C HIS A 166 -5.75 24.09 -7.55
N TYR A 167 -4.59 23.74 -7.01
CA TYR A 167 -4.05 22.38 -6.99
C TYR A 167 -3.52 22.06 -5.60
N VAL A 168 -3.46 20.77 -5.26
CA VAL A 168 -2.92 20.30 -3.98
C VAL A 168 -1.48 19.83 -4.19
N ASP A 169 -0.56 20.27 -3.32
CA ASP A 169 0.78 19.68 -3.21
C ASP A 169 0.66 18.30 -2.56
N GLU A 170 0.59 17.27 -3.40
CA GLU A 170 0.45 15.88 -2.94
C GLU A 170 1.63 15.42 -2.07
N HIS A 171 2.83 15.97 -2.25
CA HIS A 171 3.99 15.55 -1.46
C HIS A 171 3.88 16.03 -0.01
N ALA A 172 3.40 17.27 0.19
CA ALA A 172 3.21 17.84 1.53
C ALA A 172 2.20 17.02 2.34
N ILE A 173 1.04 16.71 1.75
CA ILE A 173 0.01 15.91 2.42
C ILE A 173 0.41 14.44 2.55
N ALA A 174 1.12 13.85 1.58
CA ALA A 174 1.61 12.47 1.67
C ALA A 174 2.55 12.27 2.86
N LYS A 175 3.47 13.23 3.08
CA LYS A 175 4.37 13.20 4.24
C LYS A 175 3.60 13.22 5.56
N LEU A 176 2.57 14.06 5.63
CA LEU A 176 1.71 14.10 6.81
C LEU A 176 1.05 12.74 7.07
N ALA A 177 0.44 12.13 6.04
CA ALA A 177 -0.19 10.82 6.15
C ALA A 177 0.79 9.74 6.66
N HIS A 178 2.04 9.76 6.19
CA HIS A 178 3.07 8.84 6.68
C HIS A 178 3.31 8.97 8.19
N HIS A 179 3.34 10.18 8.74
CA HIS A 179 3.55 10.38 10.18
C HIS A 179 2.30 10.10 11.03
N LEU A 180 1.10 10.09 10.44
CA LEU A 180 -0.14 9.70 11.14
C LEU A 180 -0.13 8.24 11.60
N ILE A 181 0.66 7.38 10.96
CA ILE A 181 0.89 5.98 11.36
C ILE A 181 1.30 5.88 12.84
N ARG A 182 2.04 6.85 13.37
CA ARG A 182 2.49 6.82 14.77
C ARG A 182 1.34 6.94 15.79
N PHE A 183 0.19 7.47 15.37
CA PHE A 183 -1.00 7.56 16.21
C PHE A 183 -1.83 6.26 16.22
N THR A 184 -1.48 5.26 15.43
CA THR A 184 -2.16 3.95 15.44
C THR A 184 -1.55 2.99 16.45
N ILE A 185 -0.48 3.39 17.14
CA ILE A 185 0.16 2.60 18.20
C ILE A 185 -0.73 2.71 19.45
N ASN A 186 -1.17 1.57 20.00
CA ASN A 186 -2.15 1.47 21.09
C ASN A 186 -3.59 1.88 20.69
N ASP A 187 -4.21 2.78 21.45
CA ASP A 187 -5.56 3.28 21.22
C ASP A 187 -5.54 4.41 20.19
N VAL A 188 -6.20 4.16 19.04
CA VAL A 188 -6.36 5.15 17.98
C VAL A 188 -7.19 6.34 18.50
N PRO A 189 -6.66 7.57 18.49
CA PRO A 189 -7.46 8.75 18.81
C PRO A 189 -8.63 8.92 17.84
N VAL A 190 -9.81 9.25 18.36
CA VAL A 190 -11.03 9.42 17.55
C VAL A 190 -10.81 10.39 16.39
N TRP A 191 -10.10 11.50 16.63
CA TRP A 191 -9.83 12.50 15.60
C TRP A 191 -8.97 11.97 14.44
N VAL A 192 -8.11 10.97 14.66
CA VAL A 192 -7.30 10.35 13.60
C VAL A 192 -8.19 9.53 12.67
N LYS A 193 -9.15 8.79 13.25
CA LYS A 193 -10.17 8.07 12.49
C LYS A 193 -11.03 9.04 11.67
N ASP A 194 -11.51 10.13 12.30
CA ASP A 194 -12.33 11.13 11.64
C ASP A 194 -11.58 11.82 10.50
N LEU A 195 -10.29 12.14 10.71
CA LEU A 195 -9.41 12.69 9.68
C LEU A 195 -9.21 11.70 8.52
N ALA A 196 -8.99 10.42 8.80
CA ALA A 196 -8.85 9.40 7.77
C ALA A 196 -10.13 9.26 6.92
N VAL A 197 -11.31 9.33 7.55
CA VAL A 197 -12.60 9.30 6.83
C VAL A 197 -12.80 10.56 5.97
N HIS A 198 -12.43 11.73 6.50
CA HIS A 198 -12.45 12.99 5.74
C HIS A 198 -11.56 12.92 4.50
N LEU A 199 -10.30 12.51 4.69
CA LEU A 199 -9.31 12.37 3.62
C LEU A 199 -9.69 11.28 2.61
N MET A 200 -10.33 10.18 3.06
CA MET A 200 -10.80 9.13 2.17
C MET A 200 -11.89 9.64 1.22
N THR A 201 -12.75 10.57 1.68
CA THR A 201 -13.78 11.17 0.83
C THR A 201 -13.18 12.02 -0.29
N TRP A 202 -12.14 12.80 0.00
CA TRP A 202 -11.39 13.50 -1.03
C TRP A 202 -10.62 12.54 -1.95
N THR A 203 -10.00 11.51 -1.38
CA THR A 203 -9.18 10.53 -2.12
C THR A 203 -10.01 9.72 -3.12
N ASP A 204 -11.23 9.34 -2.73
CA ASP A 204 -12.22 8.68 -3.60
C ASP A 204 -12.49 9.55 -4.84
N ALA A 205 -12.88 10.81 -4.64
CA ALA A 205 -13.10 11.76 -5.73
C ALA A 205 -11.83 11.98 -6.59
N ALA A 206 -10.65 12.03 -5.95
CA ALA A 206 -9.37 12.26 -6.62
C ALA A 206 -8.89 11.07 -7.46
N ASN A 207 -9.35 9.85 -7.18
CA ASN A 207 -9.10 8.67 -8.02
C ASN A 207 -10.09 8.55 -9.19
N GLY A 208 -11.04 9.48 -9.29
CA GLY A 208 -11.96 9.65 -10.40
C GLY A 208 -13.28 8.90 -10.21
N PRO A 209 -14.23 9.05 -11.14
CA PRO A 209 -15.47 8.28 -11.09
C PRO A 209 -15.17 6.78 -11.21
N HIS A 210 -15.99 5.97 -10.55
CA HIS A 210 -15.84 4.52 -10.48
C HIS A 210 -17.10 3.81 -10.98
N GLY A 211 -16.94 2.73 -11.74
CA GLY A 211 -18.05 1.97 -12.32
C GLY A 211 -17.65 1.16 -13.55
N GLU A 212 -18.44 0.14 -13.90
CA GLU A 212 -18.12 -0.82 -14.97
C GLU A 212 -17.95 -0.17 -16.35
N ASP A 213 -18.69 0.91 -16.63
CA ASP A 213 -18.66 1.64 -17.91
C ASP A 213 -17.82 2.92 -17.88
N VAL A 214 -17.11 3.17 -16.77
CA VAL A 214 -16.30 4.39 -16.60
C VAL A 214 -14.88 4.12 -17.12
N ARG A 215 -14.39 4.96 -18.04
CA ARG A 215 -13.01 4.86 -18.55
C ARG A 215 -12.00 5.03 -17.40
N GLU A 216 -10.90 4.30 -17.47
CA GLU A 216 -9.75 4.49 -16.58
C GLU A 216 -9.26 5.94 -16.62
N ARG A 217 -8.66 6.40 -15.52
CA ARG A 217 -8.26 7.78 -15.33
C ARG A 217 -6.75 7.90 -15.20
N ASP A 218 -6.17 8.83 -15.95
CA ASP A 218 -4.76 9.24 -15.85
C ASP A 218 -4.59 10.43 -14.89
N HIS A 219 -3.34 10.69 -14.50
CA HIS A 219 -2.94 11.78 -13.60
C HIS A 219 -3.60 11.73 -12.22
N ARG A 220 -3.67 10.53 -11.62
CA ARG A 220 -4.08 10.36 -10.20
C ARG A 220 -2.97 10.83 -9.26
N PRO A 221 -3.30 11.13 -7.98
CA PRO A 221 -2.30 11.62 -7.02
C PRO A 221 -1.47 10.45 -6.47
N ASP A 222 -0.54 9.93 -7.27
CA ASP A 222 0.19 8.69 -6.98
C ASP A 222 1.01 8.77 -5.68
N THR A 223 1.68 9.90 -5.42
CA THR A 223 2.49 10.06 -4.20
C THR A 223 1.60 10.06 -2.95
N TRP A 224 0.47 10.76 -3.02
CA TRP A 224 -0.54 10.74 -1.97
C TRP A 224 -1.11 9.34 -1.77
N ASN A 225 -1.53 8.67 -2.85
CA ASN A 225 -2.13 7.34 -2.79
C ASN A 225 -1.18 6.34 -2.09
N ILE A 226 0.11 6.35 -2.44
CA ILE A 226 1.09 5.47 -1.79
C ILE A 226 1.12 5.71 -0.27
N ALA A 227 1.24 6.96 0.17
CA ALA A 227 1.35 7.27 1.59
C ALA A 227 0.04 7.07 2.36
N PHE A 228 -1.08 7.53 1.80
CA PHE A 228 -2.39 7.47 2.43
C PHE A 228 -2.92 6.04 2.51
N PHE A 229 -2.83 5.26 1.44
CA PHE A 229 -3.27 3.87 1.48
C PHE A 229 -2.41 3.01 2.42
N ASN A 230 -1.10 3.27 2.48
CA ASN A 230 -0.24 2.67 3.51
C ASN A 230 -0.70 3.04 4.93
N PHE A 231 -1.00 4.31 5.19
CA PHE A 231 -1.51 4.77 6.48
C PHE A 231 -2.84 4.09 6.86
N ILE A 232 -3.85 4.09 5.99
CA ILE A 232 -5.13 3.47 6.31
C ILE A 232 -5.04 1.94 6.41
N GLY A 233 -4.06 1.32 5.74
CA GLY A 233 -3.71 -0.09 5.92
C GLY A 233 -3.28 -0.38 7.36
N VAL A 234 -2.36 0.42 7.90
CA VAL A 234 -1.96 0.32 9.32
C VAL A 234 -3.15 0.62 10.24
N LEU A 235 -3.88 1.71 9.98
CA LEU A 235 -5.05 2.10 10.78
C LEU A 235 -6.09 0.99 10.86
N SER A 236 -6.33 0.29 9.75
CA SER A 236 -7.32 -0.79 9.67
C SER A 236 -7.03 -1.96 10.62
N VAL A 237 -5.76 -2.23 10.92
CA VAL A 237 -5.36 -3.25 11.90
C VAL A 237 -5.73 -2.82 13.33
N ALA A 238 -5.75 -1.52 13.61
CA ALA A 238 -6.06 -0.99 14.93
C ALA A 238 -7.57 -0.80 15.18
N LEU A 239 -8.41 -0.95 14.15
CA LEU A 239 -9.87 -0.85 14.20
C LEU A 239 -10.54 -2.23 14.31
N SER A 240 -11.82 -2.25 14.69
CA SER A 240 -12.62 -3.47 14.55
C SER A 240 -12.76 -3.88 13.08
N HIS A 241 -12.91 -5.17 12.82
CA HIS A 241 -12.98 -5.67 11.44
C HIS A 241 -14.12 -5.01 10.63
N SER A 242 -15.32 -4.86 11.24
CA SER A 242 -16.45 -4.22 10.57
C SER A 242 -16.18 -2.75 10.23
N GLU A 243 -15.55 -2.00 11.14
CA GLU A 243 -15.22 -0.60 10.88
C GLU A 243 -14.19 -0.47 9.75
N ALA A 244 -13.13 -1.29 9.76
CA ALA A 244 -12.12 -1.27 8.71
C ALA A 244 -12.73 -1.57 7.33
N VAL A 245 -13.63 -2.55 7.26
CA VAL A 245 -14.31 -2.93 6.02
C VAL A 245 -15.23 -1.81 5.53
N ASP A 246 -16.10 -1.28 6.40
CA ASP A 246 -17.10 -0.28 6.02
C ASP A 246 -16.48 1.08 5.66
N LEU A 247 -15.46 1.50 6.40
CA LEU A 247 -14.83 2.81 6.20
C LEU A 247 -13.86 2.82 5.01
N PHE A 248 -13.11 1.73 4.78
CA PHE A 248 -11.97 1.74 3.87
C PHE A 248 -12.00 0.64 2.81
N VAL A 249 -12.12 -0.64 3.20
CA VAL A 249 -11.97 -1.75 2.24
C VAL A 249 -13.06 -1.74 1.18
N ASN A 250 -14.31 -1.49 1.56
CA ASN A 250 -15.43 -1.41 0.61
C ASN A 250 -15.28 -0.28 -0.41
N ARG A 251 -14.64 0.82 0.00
CA ARG A 251 -14.31 1.91 -0.93
C ARG A 251 -13.20 1.50 -1.90
N ILE A 252 -12.11 0.91 -1.40
CA ILE A 252 -11.01 0.40 -2.24
C ILE A 252 -11.54 -0.56 -3.32
N VAL A 253 -12.38 -1.53 -2.96
CA VAL A 253 -12.88 -2.52 -3.92
C VAL A 253 -13.85 -1.93 -4.95
N SER A 254 -14.41 -0.73 -4.69
CA SER A 254 -15.28 -0.03 -5.65
C SER A 254 -14.51 0.68 -6.76
N PHE A 255 -13.19 0.90 -6.60
CA PHE A 255 -12.37 1.58 -7.59
C PHE A 255 -12.28 0.78 -8.90
N ASN A 256 -12.04 1.49 -10.01
CA ASN A 256 -11.76 0.87 -11.32
C ASN A 256 -10.48 0.02 -11.29
N ASP A 257 -10.29 -0.84 -12.29
CA ASP A 257 -9.26 -1.90 -12.28
C ASP A 257 -7.86 -1.39 -11.99
N GLU A 258 -7.40 -0.33 -12.66
CA GLU A 258 -6.06 0.19 -12.40
C GLU A 258 -5.96 0.90 -11.04
N ALA A 259 -6.95 1.73 -10.71
CA ALA A 259 -6.98 2.47 -9.45
C ALA A 259 -6.98 1.52 -8.26
N VAL A 260 -7.76 0.44 -8.33
CA VAL A 260 -7.80 -0.55 -7.26
C VAL A 260 -6.46 -1.26 -7.12
N HIS A 261 -5.75 -1.59 -8.20
CA HIS A 261 -4.45 -2.25 -8.10
C HIS A 261 -3.40 -1.35 -7.43
N ASP A 262 -3.33 -0.08 -7.80
CA ASP A 262 -2.35 0.86 -7.25
C ASP A 262 -2.55 1.09 -5.75
N VAL A 263 -3.79 1.35 -5.34
CA VAL A 263 -4.10 1.65 -3.94
C VAL A 263 -4.05 0.41 -3.06
N MET A 264 -4.49 -0.75 -3.58
CA MET A 264 -4.48 -2.01 -2.85
C MET A 264 -3.05 -2.44 -2.48
N ALA A 265 -2.09 -2.26 -3.39
CA ALA A 265 -0.70 -2.63 -3.12
C ALA A 265 -0.13 -1.88 -1.90
N SER A 266 -0.41 -0.58 -1.82
CA SER A 266 0.03 0.27 -0.71
C SER A 266 -0.73 -0.03 0.58
N PHE A 267 -2.05 -0.25 0.48
CA PHE A 267 -2.91 -0.68 1.59
C PHE A 267 -2.40 -1.97 2.24
N LEU A 268 -2.21 -3.02 1.44
CA LEU A 268 -1.78 -4.33 1.94
C LEU A 268 -0.41 -4.26 2.61
N ARG A 269 0.54 -3.48 2.09
CA ARG A 269 1.86 -3.32 2.72
C ARG A 269 1.76 -2.66 4.08
N GLY A 270 0.94 -1.62 4.21
CA GLY A 270 0.64 -0.99 5.50
C GLY A 270 0.02 -1.99 6.46
N TYR A 271 -1.03 -2.68 6.01
CA TYR A 271 -1.75 -3.69 6.79
C TYR A 271 -0.84 -4.84 7.26
N ASP A 272 -0.02 -5.38 6.37
CA ASP A 272 0.90 -6.49 6.65
C ASP A 272 2.02 -6.07 7.61
N SER A 273 2.57 -4.86 7.42
CA SER A 273 3.60 -4.33 8.31
C SER A 273 3.08 -4.16 9.74
N ALA A 274 1.83 -3.68 9.88
CA ALA A 274 1.17 -3.58 11.17
C ALA A 274 0.91 -4.95 11.77
N THR A 275 0.33 -5.88 11.00
CA THR A 275 0.00 -7.24 11.48
C THR A 275 1.23 -8.00 12.01
N VAL A 276 2.41 -7.76 11.45
CA VAL A 276 3.67 -8.38 11.89
C VAL A 276 4.32 -7.63 13.07
N ALA A 277 4.00 -6.35 13.26
CA ALA A 277 4.60 -5.53 14.28
C ALA A 277 4.10 -5.89 15.69
N THR A 278 5.01 -5.88 16.66
CA THR A 278 4.74 -6.29 18.05
C THR A 278 4.02 -5.23 18.89
N ASP A 279 4.00 -3.99 18.41
CA ASP A 279 3.44 -2.81 19.09
C ASP A 279 2.08 -2.38 18.54
N THR A 280 1.50 -3.17 17.62
CA THR A 280 0.14 -2.97 17.12
C THR A 280 -0.81 -4.05 17.63
N ARG A 281 -2.11 -3.82 17.43
CA ARG A 281 -3.14 -4.82 17.76
C ARG A 281 -3.12 -5.96 16.74
N GLU A 282 -3.44 -7.17 17.18
CA GLU A 282 -3.73 -8.25 16.25
C GLU A 282 -5.07 -7.96 15.55
N PRO A 283 -5.16 -8.07 14.21
CA PRO A 283 -6.41 -7.85 13.51
C PRO A 283 -7.42 -8.97 13.84
N GLU A 284 -8.69 -8.61 14.03
CA GLU A 284 -9.75 -9.57 14.39
C GLU A 284 -10.02 -10.63 13.30
N ASN A 285 -9.78 -10.29 12.02
CA ASN A 285 -9.96 -11.20 10.89
C ASN A 285 -9.05 -10.84 9.70
N PRO A 286 -7.74 -11.18 9.76
CA PRO A 286 -6.80 -10.84 8.69
C PRO A 286 -7.07 -11.55 7.37
N ALA A 287 -7.71 -12.73 7.42
CA ALA A 287 -8.07 -13.49 6.23
C ALA A 287 -9.12 -12.76 5.39
N ASN A 288 -10.17 -12.23 6.03
CA ASN A 288 -11.29 -11.67 5.30
C ASN A 288 -10.97 -10.38 4.54
N VAL A 289 -10.10 -9.52 5.09
CA VAL A 289 -9.61 -8.34 4.34
C VAL A 289 -8.95 -8.78 3.03
N ARG A 290 -8.11 -9.82 3.09
CA ARG A 290 -7.42 -10.37 1.92
C ARG A 290 -8.37 -11.10 0.98
N GLU A 291 -9.42 -11.75 1.49
CA GLU A 291 -10.49 -12.36 0.68
C GLU A 291 -11.26 -11.32 -0.15
N LEU A 292 -11.70 -10.22 0.46
CA LEU A 292 -12.43 -9.15 -0.22
C LEU A 292 -11.59 -8.56 -1.38
N LEU A 293 -10.31 -8.35 -1.13
CA LEU A 293 -9.36 -7.83 -2.12
C LEU A 293 -9.07 -8.87 -3.22
N ALA A 294 -8.92 -10.15 -2.86
CA ALA A 294 -8.76 -11.24 -3.83
C ALA A 294 -9.98 -11.37 -4.75
N ASP A 295 -11.19 -11.28 -4.21
CA ASP A 295 -12.43 -11.34 -4.99
C ASP A 295 -12.57 -10.14 -5.93
N ARG A 296 -12.04 -8.97 -5.55
CA ARG A 296 -11.93 -7.83 -6.45
C ARG A 296 -10.91 -8.06 -7.57
N ILE A 297 -9.75 -8.64 -7.28
CA ILE A 297 -8.73 -9.00 -8.28
C ILE A 297 -9.30 -9.99 -9.30
N LYS A 298 -10.04 -11.02 -8.86
CA LYS A 298 -10.60 -12.04 -9.75
C LYS A 298 -11.56 -11.47 -10.80
N ARG A 299 -12.27 -10.39 -10.46
CA ARG A 299 -13.18 -9.67 -11.37
C ARG A 299 -12.43 -8.84 -12.41
N ALA A 300 -11.20 -8.42 -12.11
CA ALA A 300 -10.40 -7.58 -12.99
C ALA A 300 -10.04 -8.29 -14.30
N TRP A 301 -9.90 -7.51 -15.38
CA TRP A 301 -9.50 -8.04 -16.69
C TRP A 301 -8.09 -8.66 -16.66
N ASN A 302 -7.16 -8.02 -15.94
CA ASN A 302 -5.78 -8.49 -15.82
C ASN A 302 -5.68 -9.91 -15.23
N TYR A 303 -6.49 -10.23 -14.22
CA TYR A 303 -6.50 -11.58 -13.65
C TYR A 303 -7.05 -12.62 -14.62
N ARG A 304 -8.16 -12.30 -15.32
CA ARG A 304 -8.72 -13.17 -16.37
C ARG A 304 -7.72 -13.45 -17.49
N ARG A 305 -6.86 -12.47 -17.81
CA ARG A 305 -5.76 -12.62 -18.77
C ARG A 305 -4.67 -13.57 -18.27
N LEU A 306 -4.28 -13.49 -17.00
CA LEU A 306 -3.30 -14.41 -16.38
C LEU A 306 -3.76 -15.88 -16.45
N GLY A 307 -5.07 -16.13 -16.36
CA GLY A 307 -5.66 -17.47 -16.53
C GLY A 307 -5.76 -17.97 -17.98
N ARG A 308 -5.36 -17.16 -18.98
CA ARG A 308 -5.37 -17.53 -20.42
C ARG A 308 -3.98 -17.60 -21.02
N GLU A 309 -3.04 -16.82 -20.51
CA GLU A 309 -1.69 -16.70 -21.05
C GLU A 309 -0.67 -17.47 -20.20
N LYS A 310 0.09 -18.36 -20.85
CA LYS A 310 1.25 -19.01 -20.24
C LYS A 310 2.42 -18.02 -20.18
N GLY A 311 2.47 -17.23 -19.10
CA GLY A 311 3.46 -16.18 -18.92
C GLY A 311 3.99 -16.06 -17.48
N PHE A 312 5.18 -15.47 -17.35
CA PHE A 312 5.84 -15.17 -16.07
C PHE A 312 5.85 -13.67 -15.77
N THR A 313 5.03 -12.91 -16.49
CA THR A 313 4.91 -11.46 -16.34
C THR A 313 3.46 -11.10 -16.07
N SER A 314 3.28 -9.94 -15.46
CA SER A 314 1.98 -9.27 -15.34
C SER A 314 2.20 -7.80 -15.65
N GLU A 315 1.13 -7.12 -16.07
CA GLU A 315 1.06 -5.66 -16.18
C GLU A 315 1.56 -5.01 -14.87
N THR A 316 2.16 -3.82 -14.98
CA THR A 316 2.84 -3.11 -13.88
C THR A 316 1.98 -2.95 -12.64
N HIS A 317 0.78 -2.38 -12.78
CA HIS A 317 -0.13 -2.07 -11.68
C HIS A 317 -0.70 -3.35 -11.06
N ALA A 318 -1.30 -4.22 -11.87
CA ALA A 318 -1.84 -5.50 -11.41
C ALA A 318 -0.77 -6.37 -10.76
N GLY A 319 0.45 -6.31 -11.28
CA GLY A 319 1.56 -7.05 -10.75
C GLY A 319 2.11 -6.56 -9.43
N ASP A 320 2.06 -5.25 -9.15
CA ASP A 320 2.43 -4.71 -7.84
C ASP A 320 1.38 -5.06 -6.77
N ALA A 321 0.10 -5.01 -7.13
CA ALA A 321 -1.00 -5.50 -6.29
C ALA A 321 -0.84 -6.99 -5.97
N LEU A 322 -0.54 -7.81 -6.98
CA LEU A 322 -0.27 -9.24 -6.77
C LEU A 322 0.97 -9.49 -5.91
N ASN A 323 2.04 -8.69 -6.04
CA ASN A 323 3.17 -8.81 -5.13
C ASN A 323 2.74 -8.58 -3.68
N ALA A 324 1.98 -7.52 -3.39
CA ALA A 324 1.47 -7.26 -2.05
C ALA A 324 0.49 -8.36 -1.58
N MET A 325 -0.33 -8.92 -2.48
CA MET A 325 -1.19 -10.07 -2.19
C MET A 325 -0.41 -11.33 -1.77
N PHE A 326 0.85 -11.47 -2.18
CA PHE A 326 1.70 -12.61 -1.79
C PHE A 326 2.83 -12.20 -0.82
N TYR A 327 2.62 -11.11 -0.08
CA TYR A 327 3.56 -10.57 0.90
C TYR A 327 4.96 -10.28 0.32
N GLN A 328 5.06 -10.00 -0.98
CA GLN A 328 6.33 -9.67 -1.62
C GLN A 328 6.58 -8.15 -1.56
N PRO A 329 7.86 -7.71 -1.54
CA PRO A 329 8.17 -6.31 -1.70
C PRO A 329 7.64 -5.77 -3.05
N SER A 330 7.58 -4.45 -3.18
CA SER A 330 7.29 -3.82 -4.47
C SER A 330 8.21 -4.36 -5.57
N ARG A 331 7.71 -4.41 -6.80
CA ARG A 331 8.41 -4.98 -7.97
C ARG A 331 9.87 -4.53 -8.09
N TRP A 332 10.15 -3.25 -7.80
CA TRP A 332 11.52 -2.70 -7.90
C TRP A 332 12.48 -3.19 -6.81
N ALA A 333 11.96 -3.68 -5.69
CA ALA A 333 12.73 -4.21 -4.56
C ALA A 333 12.54 -5.74 -4.39
N ASN A 334 11.84 -6.41 -5.30
CA ASN A 334 11.51 -7.82 -5.16
C ASN A 334 12.75 -8.69 -5.38
N THR A 335 13.20 -9.33 -4.31
CA THR A 335 14.35 -10.26 -4.31
C THR A 335 13.91 -11.74 -4.33
N GLY A 336 12.62 -12.00 -4.52
CA GLY A 336 12.01 -13.32 -4.41
C GLY A 336 11.72 -13.76 -2.97
N ARG A 337 11.90 -12.87 -1.98
CA ARG A 337 11.66 -13.14 -0.57
C ARG A 337 10.45 -12.35 -0.06
N PRO A 338 9.50 -13.00 0.64
CA PRO A 338 8.41 -12.30 1.31
C PRO A 338 8.92 -11.32 2.38
N THR A 339 8.10 -10.31 2.70
CA THR A 339 8.32 -9.33 3.76
C THR A 339 7.87 -9.81 5.14
N ILE A 340 7.23 -10.99 5.22
CA ILE A 340 6.83 -11.63 6.47
C ILE A 340 7.98 -12.42 7.10
N PRO A 341 7.97 -12.63 8.44
CA PRO A 341 8.94 -13.50 9.10
C PRO A 341 8.88 -14.95 8.59
N VAL A 342 10.02 -15.64 8.65
CA VAL A 342 10.09 -17.09 8.39
C VAL A 342 9.21 -17.82 9.41
N ASN A 343 8.41 -18.78 8.95
CA ASN A 343 7.43 -19.52 9.76
C ASN A 343 6.41 -18.62 10.49
N TRP A 344 6.01 -17.51 9.88
CA TRP A 344 5.00 -16.63 10.46
C TRP A 344 3.64 -17.34 10.57
N PRO A 345 3.05 -17.49 11.78
CA PRO A 345 1.81 -18.25 11.97
C PRO A 345 0.60 -17.68 11.21
N GLY A 346 0.59 -16.37 10.96
CA GLY A 346 -0.50 -15.70 10.23
C GLY A 346 -0.66 -16.18 8.78
N LEU A 347 0.35 -16.84 8.20
CA LEU A 347 0.25 -17.44 6.86
C LEU A 347 -0.85 -18.50 6.78
N GLN A 348 -1.05 -19.29 7.83
CA GLN A 348 -2.10 -20.31 7.84
C GLN A 348 -3.51 -19.71 7.69
N ALA A 349 -3.72 -18.49 8.19
CA ALA A 349 -5.01 -17.81 8.10
C ALA A 349 -5.32 -17.34 6.67
N THR A 350 -4.30 -17.03 5.85
CA THR A 350 -4.48 -16.40 4.54
C THR A 350 -4.16 -17.32 3.35
N ILE A 351 -3.47 -18.44 3.58
CA ILE A 351 -3.00 -19.32 2.50
C ILE A 351 -4.14 -19.84 1.62
N ALA A 352 -5.31 -20.15 2.19
CA ALA A 352 -6.46 -20.63 1.42
C ALA A 352 -6.89 -19.65 0.33
N THR A 353 -6.99 -18.36 0.68
CA THR A 353 -7.31 -17.26 -0.25
C THR A 353 -6.26 -17.13 -1.36
N LEU A 354 -4.98 -17.30 -1.01
CA LEU A 354 -3.87 -17.19 -1.95
C LEU A 354 -3.79 -18.39 -2.89
N THR A 355 -4.05 -19.59 -2.39
CA THR A 355 -4.17 -20.79 -3.21
C THR A 355 -5.34 -20.67 -4.19
N ASP A 356 -6.47 -20.13 -3.76
CA ASP A 356 -7.62 -19.93 -4.65
C ASP A 356 -7.29 -18.96 -5.82
N LEU A 357 -6.52 -17.89 -5.56
CA LEU A 357 -6.01 -17.03 -6.63
C LEU A 357 -5.08 -17.76 -7.61
N VAL A 358 -4.25 -18.68 -7.14
CA VAL A 358 -3.34 -19.46 -8.00
C VAL A 358 -4.12 -20.49 -8.81
N VAL A 359 -5.06 -21.19 -8.19
CA VAL A 359 -5.88 -22.24 -8.81
C VAL A 359 -6.85 -21.63 -9.83
N GLY A 360 -7.36 -20.43 -9.59
CA GLY A 360 -8.24 -19.72 -10.54
C GLY A 360 -7.53 -19.20 -11.79
N ALA A 361 -6.19 -19.06 -11.76
CA ALA A 361 -5.37 -18.67 -12.89
C ALA A 361 -4.15 -19.61 -13.06
N PRO A 362 -4.39 -20.91 -13.31
CA PRO A 362 -3.37 -21.95 -13.19
C PRO A 362 -2.36 -21.92 -14.35
N THR A 363 -2.64 -21.19 -15.43
CA THR A 363 -1.68 -20.94 -16.52
C THR A 363 -0.70 -19.81 -16.22
N SER A 364 -0.80 -19.15 -15.06
CA SER A 364 0.09 -18.03 -14.72
C SER A 364 1.35 -18.51 -14.02
N GLY A 365 2.46 -18.55 -14.75
CA GLY A 365 3.79 -18.75 -14.17
C GLY A 365 4.22 -17.63 -13.22
N TYR A 366 3.66 -16.42 -13.39
CA TYR A 366 3.87 -15.30 -12.46
C TYR A 366 3.29 -15.61 -11.09
N LEU A 367 2.00 -16.00 -11.01
CA LEU A 367 1.36 -16.39 -9.74
C LEU A 367 2.01 -17.64 -9.13
N ALA A 368 2.41 -18.60 -9.95
CA ALA A 368 3.17 -19.77 -9.46
C ALA A 368 4.47 -19.35 -8.78
N SER A 369 5.20 -18.39 -9.35
CA SER A 369 6.44 -17.88 -8.77
C SER A 369 6.20 -17.14 -7.45
N LEU A 370 5.16 -16.30 -7.37
CA LEU A 370 4.80 -15.58 -6.13
C LEU A 370 4.36 -16.54 -5.01
N PHE A 371 3.53 -17.54 -5.36
CA PHE A 371 3.09 -18.56 -4.40
C PHE A 371 4.27 -19.36 -3.86
N LEU A 372 5.19 -19.80 -4.72
CA LEU A 372 6.37 -20.54 -4.29
C LEU A 372 7.30 -19.70 -3.43
N ASN A 373 7.53 -18.43 -3.77
CA ASN A 373 8.32 -17.52 -2.92
C ASN A 373 7.72 -17.41 -1.51
N LEU A 374 6.39 -17.46 -1.41
CA LEU A 374 5.68 -17.40 -0.13
C LEU A 374 5.77 -18.71 0.64
N VAL A 375 5.40 -19.85 0.05
CA VAL A 375 5.42 -21.13 0.79
C VAL A 375 6.84 -21.55 1.17
N GLU A 376 7.86 -21.19 0.39
CA GLU A 376 9.26 -21.45 0.76
C GLU A 376 9.73 -20.69 2.02
N SER A 377 8.96 -19.70 2.50
CA SER A 377 9.22 -19.05 3.78
C SER A 377 8.73 -19.85 5.00
N SER A 378 7.99 -20.95 4.79
CA SER A 378 7.51 -21.82 5.86
C SER A 378 7.38 -23.28 5.43
N HIS A 379 7.97 -24.19 6.21
CA HIS A 379 7.88 -25.64 5.98
C HIS A 379 6.85 -26.30 6.90
N ASP A 380 5.77 -25.58 7.22
CA ASP A 380 4.69 -26.10 8.05
C ASP A 380 3.86 -27.12 7.28
N LYS A 381 3.64 -28.31 7.87
CA LYS A 381 2.80 -29.37 7.32
C LYS A 381 1.38 -28.90 6.98
N ALA A 382 0.87 -27.87 7.66
CA ALA A 382 -0.45 -27.28 7.38
C ALA A 382 -0.55 -26.72 5.95
N LEU A 383 0.59 -26.40 5.31
CA LEU A 383 0.65 -25.87 3.94
C LEU A 383 0.59 -26.97 2.87
N ILE A 384 0.84 -28.24 3.22
CA ILE A 384 0.89 -29.36 2.27
C ILE A 384 -0.36 -29.44 1.39
N PRO A 385 -1.60 -29.42 1.95
CA PRO A 385 -2.81 -29.52 1.12
C PRO A 385 -2.91 -28.42 0.06
N PHE A 386 -2.47 -27.21 0.40
CA PHE A 386 -2.51 -26.04 -0.48
C PHE A 386 -1.47 -26.12 -1.59
N VAL A 387 -0.27 -26.63 -1.29
CA VAL A 387 0.78 -26.86 -2.30
C VAL A 387 0.37 -27.97 -3.26
N VAL A 388 -0.19 -29.08 -2.76
CA VAL A 388 -0.71 -30.18 -3.61
C VAL A 388 -1.84 -29.69 -4.51
N GLN A 389 -2.75 -28.84 -3.98
CA GLN A 389 -3.84 -28.26 -4.76
C GLN A 389 -3.32 -27.36 -5.90
N ALA A 390 -2.37 -26.46 -5.61
CA ALA A 390 -1.76 -25.60 -6.61
C ALA A 390 -1.01 -26.41 -7.68
N MET A 391 -0.22 -27.40 -7.25
CA MET A 391 0.52 -28.31 -8.14
C MET A 391 -0.42 -29.09 -9.07
N THR A 392 -1.53 -29.61 -8.54
CA THR A 392 -2.56 -30.29 -9.33
C THR A 392 -3.16 -29.38 -10.39
N ALA A 393 -3.48 -28.13 -10.03
CA ALA A 393 -4.03 -27.15 -10.96
C ALA A 393 -3.02 -26.80 -12.08
N TRP A 394 -1.74 -26.61 -11.74
CA TRP A 394 -0.68 -26.38 -12.73
C TRP A 394 -0.47 -27.59 -13.63
N CYS A 395 -0.49 -28.82 -13.11
CA CYS A 395 -0.40 -30.04 -13.92
C CYS A 395 -1.56 -30.14 -14.92
N ALA A 396 -2.78 -29.79 -14.50
CA ALA A 396 -3.94 -29.76 -15.39
C ALA A 396 -3.81 -28.70 -16.51
N ALA A 397 -3.22 -27.53 -16.20
CA ALA A 397 -3.09 -26.42 -17.14
C ALA A 397 -1.87 -26.53 -18.08
N TYR A 398 -0.74 -27.03 -17.57
CA TYR A 398 0.51 -27.12 -18.30
C TYR A 398 0.77 -28.51 -18.89
N GLY A 399 0.30 -29.58 -18.25
CA GLY A 399 0.69 -30.95 -18.60
C GLY A 399 2.20 -31.14 -18.53
N VAL A 400 2.74 -31.93 -19.46
CA VAL A 400 4.18 -32.15 -19.62
C VAL A 400 4.79 -30.95 -20.36
N ASP A 401 5.18 -29.91 -19.60
CA ASP A 401 5.78 -28.67 -20.10
C ASP A 401 7.18 -28.46 -19.52
N ARG A 402 8.21 -28.76 -20.31
CA ARG A 402 9.62 -28.64 -19.89
C ARG A 402 10.01 -27.21 -19.52
N ASN A 403 9.50 -26.21 -20.22
CA ASN A 403 9.84 -24.82 -19.96
C ASN A 403 9.31 -24.39 -18.58
N PHE A 404 8.04 -24.68 -18.29
CA PHE A 404 7.43 -24.36 -17.00
C PHE A 404 8.06 -25.16 -15.84
N TRP A 405 8.14 -26.49 -15.95
CA TRP A 405 8.56 -27.34 -14.84
C TRP A 405 10.06 -27.36 -14.60
N ALA A 406 10.87 -27.46 -15.66
CA ALA A 406 12.32 -27.62 -15.54
C ALA A 406 13.08 -26.30 -15.78
N GLU A 407 12.86 -25.60 -16.89
CA GLU A 407 13.66 -24.41 -17.23
C GLU A 407 13.38 -23.22 -16.32
N LYS A 408 12.11 -23.06 -15.89
CA LYS A 408 11.69 -22.04 -14.92
C LYS A 408 11.73 -22.52 -13.47
N ASN A 409 12.27 -23.72 -13.23
CA ASN A 409 12.50 -24.31 -11.91
C ASN A 409 11.25 -24.44 -11.01
N ILE A 410 10.03 -24.44 -11.56
CA ILE A 410 8.82 -24.61 -10.74
C ILE A 410 8.78 -25.99 -10.09
N GLY A 411 9.08 -27.04 -10.86
CA GLY A 411 9.01 -28.42 -10.36
C GLY A 411 10.09 -28.73 -9.33
N SER A 412 11.33 -28.27 -9.55
CA SER A 412 12.43 -28.47 -8.61
C SER A 412 12.19 -27.77 -7.27
N ARG A 413 11.61 -26.56 -7.30
CA ARG A 413 11.21 -25.81 -6.10
C ARG A 413 10.17 -26.54 -5.27
N VAL A 414 9.08 -27.01 -5.90
CA VAL A 414 8.04 -27.80 -5.20
C VAL A 414 8.65 -29.07 -4.57
N CYS A 415 9.47 -29.81 -5.32
CA CYS A 415 10.09 -31.03 -4.80
C CYS A 415 11.02 -30.74 -3.61
N ALA A 416 11.83 -29.67 -3.69
CA ALA A 416 12.72 -29.28 -2.60
C ALA A 416 11.93 -28.86 -1.35
N TRP A 417 10.84 -28.10 -1.51
CA TRP A 417 9.98 -27.71 -0.40
C TRP A 417 9.31 -28.90 0.29
N LEU A 418 8.79 -29.87 -0.49
CA LEU A 418 8.22 -31.11 0.04
C LEU A 418 9.27 -31.92 0.81
N ASP A 419 10.48 -32.02 0.26
CA ASP A 419 11.60 -32.72 0.89
C ASP A 419 11.97 -32.12 2.25
N HIS A 420 12.10 -30.79 2.31
CA HIS A 420 12.36 -30.06 3.55
C HIS A 420 11.23 -30.24 4.57
N THR A 421 9.98 -30.13 4.14
CA THR A 421 8.80 -30.26 5.03
C THR A 421 8.70 -31.64 5.68
N VAL A 422 9.09 -32.69 4.97
CA VAL A 422 9.14 -34.06 5.52
C VAL A 422 10.35 -34.26 6.45
N ALA A 423 11.49 -33.66 6.12
CA ALA A 423 12.68 -33.73 6.95
C ALA A 423 12.48 -33.01 8.31
N ASP A 424 11.75 -31.89 8.32
CA ASP A 424 11.55 -31.05 9.50
C ASP A 424 10.51 -31.61 10.48
N ASP A 425 9.45 -32.27 10.00
CA ASP A 425 8.38 -32.83 10.85
C ASP A 425 7.94 -34.22 10.37
N ALA A 426 8.18 -35.24 11.20
CA ALA A 426 7.82 -36.63 10.91
C ALA A 426 6.30 -36.84 10.69
N THR A 427 5.46 -35.97 11.24
CA THR A 427 4.00 -36.03 11.02
C THR A 427 3.58 -35.44 9.67
N SER A 428 4.44 -34.67 8.99
CA SER A 428 4.24 -34.24 7.59
C SER A 428 4.11 -35.42 6.64
N HIS A 429 4.82 -36.53 6.93
CA HIS A 429 4.76 -37.74 6.11
C HIS A 429 3.33 -38.30 6.05
N ALA A 430 2.64 -38.37 7.19
CA ALA A 430 1.25 -38.83 7.24
C ALA A 430 0.31 -37.95 6.37
N VAL A 431 0.48 -36.62 6.42
CA VAL A 431 -0.30 -35.68 5.61
C VAL A 431 -0.04 -35.86 4.11
N LEU A 432 1.20 -36.16 3.71
CA LEU A 432 1.52 -36.47 2.31
C LEU A 432 0.93 -37.80 1.86
N VAL A 433 0.98 -38.83 2.70
CA VAL A 433 0.40 -40.15 2.40
C VAL A 433 -1.10 -40.04 2.18
N ASP A 434 -1.81 -39.23 2.97
CA ASP A 434 -3.25 -38.97 2.79
C ASP A 434 -3.58 -38.30 1.44
N ARG A 435 -2.58 -37.72 0.76
CA ARG A 435 -2.71 -37.05 -0.55
C ARG A 435 -1.91 -37.75 -1.65
N ALA A 436 -1.40 -38.95 -1.41
CA ALA A 436 -0.43 -39.62 -2.28
C ALA A 436 -0.94 -39.83 -3.71
N ASP A 437 -2.23 -40.19 -3.88
CA ASP A 437 -2.80 -40.44 -5.21
C ASP A 437 -2.80 -39.21 -6.13
N GLU A 438 -3.08 -38.03 -5.59
CA GLU A 438 -3.02 -36.77 -6.33
C GLU A 438 -1.56 -36.38 -6.60
N LEU A 439 -0.73 -36.52 -5.57
CA LEU A 439 0.67 -36.15 -5.63
C LEU A 439 1.46 -37.02 -6.63
N PHE A 440 1.23 -38.34 -6.68
CA PHE A 440 1.88 -39.23 -7.64
C PHE A 440 1.54 -38.90 -9.09
N LYS A 441 0.28 -38.53 -9.38
CA LYS A 441 -0.11 -38.09 -10.74
C LYS A 441 0.65 -36.83 -11.15
N SER A 442 0.78 -35.88 -10.23
CA SER A 442 1.52 -34.65 -10.49
C SER A 442 3.03 -34.91 -10.58
N LEU A 443 3.61 -35.76 -9.72
CA LEU A 443 5.03 -36.12 -9.77
C LEU A 443 5.41 -36.83 -11.09
N ASP A 444 4.54 -37.70 -11.62
CA ASP A 444 4.74 -38.32 -12.94
C ASP A 444 4.85 -37.27 -14.06
N VAL A 445 3.99 -36.24 -14.04
CA VAL A 445 4.08 -35.11 -14.98
C VAL A 445 5.41 -34.38 -14.87
N LEU A 446 5.91 -34.17 -13.65
CA LEU A 446 7.21 -33.54 -13.39
C LEU A 446 8.37 -34.39 -13.90
N VAL A 447 8.35 -35.71 -13.66
CA VAL A 447 9.37 -36.65 -14.16
C VAL A 447 9.42 -36.63 -15.68
N GLN A 448 8.26 -36.69 -16.34
CA GLN A 448 8.17 -36.61 -17.81
C GLN A 448 8.64 -35.25 -18.35
N SER A 449 8.50 -34.19 -17.56
CA SER A 449 8.99 -32.84 -17.90
C SER A 449 10.48 -32.63 -17.63
N GLY A 450 11.19 -33.64 -17.10
CA GLY A 450 12.63 -33.62 -16.85
C GLY A 450 13.04 -33.16 -15.44
N VAL A 451 12.14 -33.17 -14.46
CA VAL A 451 12.44 -32.84 -13.06
C VAL A 451 12.83 -34.12 -12.31
N ALA A 452 14.13 -34.37 -12.18
CA ALA A 452 14.65 -35.60 -11.57
C ALA A 452 14.29 -35.72 -10.07
N GLN A 453 14.19 -34.61 -9.36
CA GLN A 453 13.88 -34.54 -7.93
C GLN A 453 12.51 -35.15 -7.59
N ALA A 454 11.58 -35.17 -8.55
CA ALA A 454 10.25 -35.73 -8.33
C ALA A 454 10.28 -37.21 -7.92
N ARG A 455 11.17 -38.02 -8.51
CA ARG A 455 11.33 -39.43 -8.13
C ARG A 455 11.81 -39.62 -6.69
N ILE A 456 12.66 -38.71 -6.21
CA ILE A 456 13.16 -38.77 -4.82
C ILE A 456 11.99 -38.55 -3.86
N VAL A 457 11.10 -37.61 -4.18
CA VAL A 457 9.89 -37.36 -3.40
C VAL A 457 8.94 -38.57 -3.44
N GLU A 458 8.75 -39.21 -4.61
CA GLU A 458 7.95 -40.44 -4.73
C GLU A 458 8.47 -41.58 -3.83
N GLU A 459 9.79 -41.78 -3.82
CA GLU A 459 10.45 -42.77 -2.99
C GLU A 459 10.26 -42.49 -1.50
N LYS A 460 10.37 -41.22 -1.07
CA LYS A 460 10.17 -40.81 0.33
C LYS A 460 8.73 -40.96 0.81
N ILE A 461 7.74 -40.69 -0.05
CA ILE A 461 6.33 -40.94 0.28
C ILE A 461 6.09 -42.44 0.48
N THR A 462 6.70 -43.27 -0.37
CA THR A 462 6.52 -44.73 -0.35
C THR A 462 7.31 -45.41 0.79
N ASN A 463 8.49 -44.89 1.15
CA ASN A 463 9.41 -45.46 2.14
C ASN A 463 9.81 -44.44 3.24
N PRO A 464 9.01 -44.29 4.31
CA PRO A 464 9.28 -43.33 5.39
C PRO A 464 10.60 -43.53 6.16
N ASP A 465 11.15 -44.76 6.17
CA ASP A 465 12.33 -45.11 6.99
C ASP A 465 13.68 -45.11 6.21
N GLY A 466 13.68 -44.70 4.94
CA GLY A 466 14.86 -44.80 4.06
C GLY A 466 16.08 -44.01 4.53
N ASP A 467 15.88 -42.83 5.13
CA ASP A 467 16.98 -41.93 5.56
C ASP A 467 17.51 -42.23 6.98
N ARG A 468 16.86 -43.10 7.77
CA ARG A 468 17.34 -43.45 9.13
C ARG A 468 18.46 -44.51 9.17
N LYS A 469 18.87 -45.06 8.02
CA LYS A 469 19.87 -46.16 7.96
C LYS A 469 21.24 -45.77 7.39
N ALA A 470 21.51 -44.49 7.18
CA ALA A 470 22.84 -44.00 6.80
C ALA A 470 23.41 -43.08 7.90
N GLY A 471 23.75 -43.66 9.04
CA GLY A 471 24.47 -43.02 10.14
C GLY A 471 25.44 -44.01 10.77
#